data_AF-A0A5C4MEU1-F1
#
_entry.id   AF-A0A5C4MEU1-F1
#
_cell.length_a   1.000
_cell.length_b   1.000
_cell.length_c   1.000
_cell.angle_alpha   90.00
_cell.angle_beta   90.00
_cell.angle_gamma   90.00
#
_symmetry.space_group_name_H-M   'P 1'
#
loop_
_entity.id
_entity.type
_entity.pdbx_description
1 polymer ?
#
loop_
_entity_poly.entity_id
_entity_poly.type
_entity_poly.pdbx_seq_one_letter_code
_entity_poly.pdbx_strand_id
1 'polypeptide(L)'
;MSVRAYLAVDAAALRRLADEGTLPADAYEGVVAASDDEQDEYDAMAVAGEIAEERWGAVVVLATEAPGGPGSELSGPVALREVEAIHVGDELAWYATQELDAALAALGQ
;
A
#
# COMPACT_ATOMS: atom_id res chain seq x y z
N MET A 1 -17.93 9.99 -0.90
CA MET A 1 -16.91 9.93 0.14
C MET A 1 -15.88 8.94 -0.35
N SER A 2 -14.61 9.35 -0.43
CA SER A 2 -13.49 8.41 -0.60
C SER A 2 -13.28 7.68 0.73
N VAL A 3 -12.77 6.45 0.66
CA VAL A 3 -12.27 5.70 1.82
C VAL A 3 -10.85 5.26 1.53
N ARG A 4 -10.10 4.91 2.58
CA ARG A 4 -8.73 4.47 2.39
C ARG A 4 -8.66 3.09 1.76
N ALA A 5 -7.63 2.88 0.97
CA ALA A 5 -7.27 1.60 0.42
C ALA A 5 -5.79 1.31 0.64
N TYR A 6 -5.49 0.04 0.75
CA TYR A 6 -4.18 -0.49 1.12
C TYR A 6 -3.72 -1.45 0.04
N LEU A 7 -2.59 -1.12 -0.58
CA LEU A 7 -2.03 -1.88 -1.69
C LEU A 7 -0.93 -2.79 -1.14
N ALA A 8 -1.17 -4.09 -1.17
CA ALA A 8 -0.13 -5.09 -0.93
C ALA A 8 0.81 -5.09 -2.14
N VAL A 9 2.10 -4.86 -1.91
CA VAL A 9 3.12 -4.77 -2.96
C VAL A 9 4.36 -5.57 -2.57
N ASP A 10 5.25 -5.80 -3.54
CA ASP A 10 6.61 -6.25 -3.26
C ASP A 10 7.62 -5.09 -3.26
N ALA A 11 8.85 -5.39 -2.87
CA ALA A 11 9.90 -4.38 -2.81
C ALA A 11 10.32 -3.87 -4.21
N ALA A 12 10.15 -4.66 -5.27
CA ALA A 12 10.44 -4.23 -6.64
C ALA A 12 9.37 -3.26 -7.16
N ALA A 13 8.11 -3.46 -6.79
CA ALA A 13 7.00 -2.54 -7.01
C ALA A 13 7.23 -1.20 -6.28
N LEU A 14 7.66 -1.25 -5.01
CA LEU A 14 8.03 -0.05 -4.26
C LEU A 14 9.21 0.69 -4.92
N ARG A 15 10.25 -0.04 -5.33
CA ARG A 15 11.41 0.49 -6.07
C ARG A 15 10.96 1.16 -7.38
N ARG A 16 10.09 0.49 -8.14
CA ARG A 16 9.53 1.01 -9.38
C ARG A 16 8.74 2.28 -9.16
N LEU A 17 7.93 2.33 -8.11
CA LEU A 17 7.19 3.54 -7.75
C LEU A 17 8.16 4.70 -7.42
N ALA A 18 9.30 4.43 -6.78
CA ALA A 18 10.36 5.41 -6.54
C ALA A 18 10.95 5.97 -7.85
N ASP A 19 11.31 5.06 -8.77
CA ASP A 19 12.09 5.38 -9.96
C ASP A 19 11.21 5.96 -11.10
N GLU A 20 10.00 5.41 -11.28
CA GLU A 20 9.08 5.77 -12.38
C GLU A 20 7.93 6.70 -11.91
N GLY A 21 7.71 6.83 -10.60
CA GLY A 21 6.62 7.64 -10.03
C GLY A 21 5.22 7.06 -10.24
N THR A 22 5.12 5.82 -10.75
CA THR A 22 3.84 5.13 -11.01
C THR A 22 3.98 3.63 -10.75
N LEU A 23 2.94 3.05 -10.16
CA LEU A 23 2.77 1.61 -9.92
C LEU A 23 1.67 1.07 -10.86
N PRO A 24 1.95 0.10 -11.73
CA PRO A 24 0.95 -0.46 -12.62
C PRO A 24 -0.04 -1.36 -11.84
N ALA A 25 -1.25 -1.53 -12.39
CA ALA A 25 -2.36 -2.24 -11.73
C ALA A 25 -2.08 -3.73 -11.44
N ASP A 26 -1.14 -4.34 -12.15
CA ASP A 26 -0.74 -5.74 -11.97
C ASP A 26 0.40 -5.93 -10.95
N ALA A 27 0.94 -4.84 -10.41
CA ALA A 27 2.03 -4.85 -9.43
C ALA A 27 1.56 -4.76 -7.96
N TYR A 28 0.25 -4.81 -7.72
CA TYR A 28 -0.33 -4.79 -6.38
C TYR A 28 -1.60 -5.62 -6.26
N GLU A 29 -1.97 -5.96 -5.03
CA GLU A 29 -3.31 -6.40 -4.65
C GLU A 29 -3.95 -5.32 -3.76
N GLY A 30 -5.14 -4.84 -4.09
CA GLY A 30 -5.78 -3.73 -3.36
C GLY A 30 -6.83 -4.21 -2.36
N VAL A 31 -6.78 -3.70 -1.14
CA VAL A 31 -7.78 -3.92 -0.09
C VAL A 31 -8.40 -2.57 0.27
N VAL A 32 -9.71 -2.41 0.06
CA VAL A 32 -10.43 -1.17 0.37
C VAL A 32 -11.09 -1.27 1.74
N ALA A 33 -10.91 -0.26 2.58
CA ALA A 33 -11.53 -0.20 3.90
C ALA A 33 -13.06 -0.21 3.80
N ALA A 34 -13.71 -0.85 4.77
CA ALA A 34 -15.17 -0.95 4.82
C ALA A 34 -15.84 0.40 5.15
N SER A 35 -15.12 1.30 5.83
CA SER A 35 -15.52 2.68 6.10
C SER A 35 -14.29 3.56 6.38
N ASP A 36 -14.51 4.80 6.83
CA ASP A 36 -13.49 5.73 7.32
C ASP A 36 -13.25 5.62 8.85
N ASP A 37 -13.79 4.58 9.48
CA ASP A 37 -13.50 4.27 10.88
C ASP A 37 -12.06 3.72 11.04
N GLU A 38 -11.42 4.10 12.14
CA GLU A 38 -10.03 3.72 12.44
C GLU A 38 -9.83 2.19 12.47
N GLN A 39 -10.82 1.45 12.98
CA GLN A 39 -10.75 -0.01 13.03
C GLN A 39 -10.85 -0.64 11.63
N ASP A 40 -11.76 -0.13 10.78
CA ASP A 40 -11.93 -0.63 9.41
C ASP A 40 -10.70 -0.33 8.54
N GLU A 41 -10.07 0.83 8.75
CA GLU A 41 -8.79 1.20 8.14
C GLU A 41 -7.66 0.25 8.59
N TYR A 42 -7.55 0.01 9.89
CA TYR A 42 -6.55 -0.91 10.44
C TYR A 42 -6.74 -2.35 9.93
N ASP A 43 -7.98 -2.85 9.92
CA ASP A 43 -8.29 -4.20 9.45
C ASP A 43 -7.92 -4.36 7.96
N ALA A 44 -8.23 -3.37 7.12
CA ALA A 44 -7.85 -3.40 5.71
C ALA A 44 -6.33 -3.35 5.49
N MET A 45 -5.62 -2.54 6.29
CA MET A 45 -4.16 -2.48 6.28
C MET A 45 -3.52 -3.81 6.69
N ALA A 46 -4.03 -4.44 7.76
CA ALA A 46 -3.56 -5.72 8.25
C ALA A 46 -3.76 -6.82 7.19
N VAL A 47 -4.93 -6.89 6.55
CA VAL A 47 -5.20 -7.83 5.46
C VAL A 47 -4.26 -7.60 4.28
N ALA A 48 -3.99 -6.35 3.88
CA ALA A 48 -3.01 -6.07 2.84
C ALA A 48 -1.60 -6.52 3.24
N GLY A 49 -1.23 -6.39 4.51
CA GLY A 49 0.04 -6.88 5.05
C GLY A 49 0.16 -8.40 4.99
N GLU A 50 -0.89 -9.12 5.41
CA GLU A 50 -0.97 -10.59 5.31
C GLU A 50 -0.86 -11.06 3.86
N ILE A 51 -1.54 -10.40 2.92
CA ILE A 51 -1.43 -10.69 1.48
C ILE A 51 0.00 -10.50 1.00
N ALA A 52 0.65 -9.40 1.40
CA ALA A 52 2.01 -9.10 0.99
C ALA A 52 3.01 -10.15 1.50
N GLU A 53 2.88 -10.53 2.77
CA GLU A 53 3.69 -11.57 3.39
C GLU A 53 3.47 -12.93 2.72
N GLU A 54 2.22 -13.35 2.50
CA GLU A 54 1.90 -14.64 1.88
C GLU A 54 2.45 -14.72 0.44
N ARG A 55 2.35 -13.64 -0.32
CA ARG A 55 2.67 -13.62 -1.76
C ARG A 55 4.15 -13.38 -2.04
N TRP A 56 4.81 -12.54 -1.26
CA TRP A 56 6.18 -12.10 -1.52
C TRP A 56 7.16 -12.31 -0.36
N GLY A 57 6.69 -12.81 0.78
CA GLY A 57 7.54 -13.09 1.95
C GLY A 57 8.00 -11.84 2.70
N ALA A 58 7.38 -10.68 2.44
CA ALA A 58 7.65 -9.44 3.13
C ALA A 58 6.39 -8.57 3.18
N VAL A 59 6.14 -7.96 4.34
CA VAL A 59 5.04 -7.00 4.50
C VAL A 59 5.44 -5.65 3.91
N VAL A 60 4.80 -5.26 2.81
CA VAL A 60 4.90 -3.91 2.22
C VAL A 60 3.51 -3.47 1.77
N VAL A 61 3.02 -2.37 2.36
CA VAL A 61 1.67 -1.86 2.11
C VAL A 61 1.73 -0.36 1.80
N LEU A 62 1.01 0.06 0.77
CA LEU A 62 0.85 1.48 0.41
C LEU A 62 -0.57 1.95 0.73
N ALA A 63 -0.71 3.05 1.47
CA ALA A 63 -2.02 3.67 1.70
C ALA A 63 -2.34 4.67 0.58
N THR A 64 -3.57 4.61 0.05
CA THR A 64 -4.09 5.52 -0.99
C THR A 64 -5.60 5.76 -0.79
N GLU A 65 -6.21 6.68 -1.56
CA GLU A 65 -7.65 6.89 -1.56
C GLU A 65 -8.36 6.04 -2.63
N ALA A 66 -9.43 5.34 -2.26
CA ALA A 66 -10.33 4.68 -3.20
C ALA A 66 -11.38 5.69 -3.73
N PRO A 67 -11.40 5.99 -5.05
CA PRO A 67 -12.30 7.00 -5.61
C PRO A 67 -13.79 6.59 -5.61
N GLY A 68 -14.11 5.32 -5.37
CA GLY A 68 -15.47 4.79 -5.38
C GLY A 68 -16.11 4.54 -4.01
N GLY A 69 -15.35 4.67 -2.91
CA GLY A 69 -15.84 4.33 -1.55
C GLY A 69 -15.79 2.83 -1.22
N PRO A 70 -16.40 2.40 -0.09
CA PRO A 70 -16.37 1.02 0.38
C PRO A 70 -16.87 0.01 -0.65
N GLY A 71 -16.19 -1.13 -0.75
CA GLY A 71 -16.53 -2.20 -1.69
C GLY A 71 -16.17 -1.90 -3.15
N SER A 72 -15.45 -0.81 -3.42
CA SER A 72 -14.88 -0.54 -4.74
C SER A 72 -13.62 -1.37 -4.98
N GLU A 73 -13.36 -1.70 -6.25
CA GLU A 73 -12.12 -2.36 -6.66
C GLU A 73 -11.12 -1.31 -7.19
N LEU A 74 -9.86 -1.42 -6.76
CA LEU A 74 -8.76 -0.66 -7.37
C LEU A 74 -8.19 -1.47 -8.53
N SER A 75 -8.32 -0.94 -9.74
CA SER A 75 -7.95 -1.62 -10.98
C SER A 75 -7.09 -0.76 -11.92
N GLY A 76 -6.68 0.43 -11.47
CA GLY A 76 -5.91 1.39 -12.25
C GLY A 76 -4.46 1.53 -11.79
N PRO A 77 -3.58 2.13 -12.62
CA PRO A 77 -2.26 2.52 -12.14
C PRO A 77 -2.37 3.55 -11.01
N VAL A 78 -1.44 3.49 -10.05
CA VAL A 78 -1.38 4.41 -8.90
C VAL A 78 -0.12 5.26 -9.02
N ALA A 79 -0.27 6.58 -9.04
CA ALA A 79 0.86 7.50 -9.05
C ALA A 79 1.41 7.71 -7.63
N LEU A 80 2.71 8.00 -7.52
CA LEU A 80 3.35 8.25 -6.21
C LEU A 80 2.67 9.39 -5.43
N ARG A 81 2.14 10.41 -6.11
CA ARG A 81 1.39 11.51 -5.48
C ARG A 81 0.05 11.08 -4.85
N GLU A 82 -0.46 9.91 -5.20
CA GLU A 82 -1.69 9.32 -4.67
C GLU A 82 -1.40 8.40 -3.47
N VAL A 83 -0.12 8.11 -3.20
CA VAL A 83 0.29 7.37 -2.01
C VAL A 83 0.42 8.35 -0.85
N GLU A 84 -0.17 8.01 0.28
CA GLU A 84 -0.19 8.84 1.48
C GLU A 84 0.77 8.33 2.54
N ALA A 85 0.95 7.01 2.62
CA ALA A 85 1.82 6.36 3.58
C ALA A 85 2.35 5.03 3.04
N ILE A 86 3.48 4.60 3.61
CA ILE A 86 4.11 3.31 3.33
C ILE A 86 4.23 2.57 4.67
N HIS A 87 3.82 1.32 4.71
CA HIS A 87 3.95 0.45 5.87
C HIS A 87 4.83 -0.75 5.53
N VAL A 88 5.80 -1.05 6.40
CA VAL A 88 6.80 -2.08 6.16
C VAL A 88 6.99 -2.97 7.38
N GLY A 89 7.18 -4.27 7.13
CA GLY A 89 7.49 -5.27 8.15
C GLY A 89 6.29 -5.68 9.00
N ASP A 90 6.50 -6.69 9.85
CA ASP A 90 5.44 -7.35 10.62
C ASP A 90 4.72 -6.41 11.59
N GLU A 91 5.40 -5.35 12.04
CA GLU A 91 4.83 -4.30 12.90
C GLU A 91 4.17 -3.15 12.10
N LEU A 92 4.10 -3.26 10.76
CA LEU A 92 3.55 -2.25 9.86
C LEU A 92 4.12 -0.84 10.11
N ALA A 93 5.45 -0.78 10.27
CA ALA A 93 6.16 0.46 10.58
C ALA A 93 5.84 1.53 9.52
N TRP A 94 5.39 2.70 9.99
CA TRP A 94 4.92 3.79 9.15
C TRP A 94 6.07 4.66 8.66
N TYR A 95 6.09 4.93 7.35
CA TYR A 95 6.99 5.85 6.66
C TYR A 95 6.17 6.84 5.83
N ALA A 96 6.60 8.10 5.84
CA ALA A 96 6.07 9.08 4.90
C ALA A 96 6.55 8.77 3.46
N THR A 97 5.82 9.22 2.44
CA THR A 97 6.26 9.05 1.04
C THR A 97 7.59 9.73 0.70
N GLN A 98 8.01 10.71 1.49
CA GLN A 98 9.33 11.35 1.37
C GLN A 98 10.46 10.46 1.92
N GLU A 99 10.12 9.44 2.71
CA GLU A 99 11.04 8.51 3.34
C GLU A 99 11.11 7.17 2.57
N LEU A 100 10.76 7.19 1.28
CA LEU A 100 10.68 5.99 0.44
C LEU A 100 12.02 5.25 0.32
N ASP A 101 13.13 5.99 0.27
CA ASP A 101 14.49 5.41 0.35
C ASP A 101 14.76 4.72 1.70
N ALA A 102 14.23 5.25 2.81
CA ALA A 102 14.36 4.62 4.12
C ALA A 102 13.51 3.36 4.24
N ALA A 103 12.31 3.35 3.65
CA ALA A 103 11.46 2.16 3.56
C ALA A 103 12.13 1.05 2.73
N LEU A 104 12.75 1.39 1.60
CA LEU A 104 13.54 0.44 0.80
C LEU A 104 14.75 -0.10 1.56
N ALA A 105 15.47 0.77 2.29
CA ALA A 105 16.59 0.36 3.11
C ALA A 105 16.17 -0.60 4.25
N ALA A 106 14.99 -0.41 4.85
CA ALA A 106 14.43 -1.31 5.86
C ALA A 106 14.13 -2.71 5.30
N LEU A 107 13.81 -2.81 4.01
CA LEU A 107 13.62 -4.06 3.27
C LEU A 107 14.93 -4.68 2.77
N GLY A 108 16.07 -4.05 3.02
CA GLY A 108 17.38 -4.47 2.53
C GLY A 108 17.55 -4.33 1.01
N GLN A 109 16.82 -3.38 0.39
CA GLN A 109 16.88 -3.06 -1.05
C GLN A 109 17.64 -1.77 -1.34
#